data_AF-A0A7X6DMR7-F1
#
_entry.id   AF-A0A7X6DMR7-F1
#
_cell.length_a   1.000
_cell.length_b   1.000
_cell.length_c   1.000
_cell.angle_alpha   90.00
_cell.angle_beta   90.00
_cell.angle_gamma   90.00
#
_symmetry.space_group_name_H-M   'P 1'
#
loop_
_entity.id
_entity.type
_entity.pdbx_description
1 polymer ?
#
loop_
_entity_poly.entity_id
_entity_poly.type
_entity_poly.pdbx_seq_one_letter_code
_entity_poly.pdbx_strand_id
1 'polypeptide(L)'
;MRRMGSIQKWITYRKDDSGEEICYVTLEGLARLAHVPVTSVRRMQEEGLIAPIRGEERLFPQETLRRIAKIERLRAQLQIDLGGIDIILGLMERMEEMEREIAALRREARR
;
A
#
# COMPACT_ATOMS: atom_id res chain seq x y z
N MET A 1 13.54 -30.88 5.24
CA MET A 1 14.09 -30.12 4.08
C MET A 1 13.04 -29.10 3.64
N ARG A 2 13.34 -27.79 3.72
CA ARG A 2 12.35 -26.71 3.60
C ARG A 2 11.85 -26.55 2.15
N ARG A 3 10.53 -26.47 1.98
CA ARG A 3 9.83 -26.16 0.71
C ARG A 3 10.18 -24.74 0.26
N MET A 4 11.27 -24.60 -0.50
CA MET A 4 11.69 -23.37 -1.16
C MET A 4 11.20 -23.37 -2.61
N GLY A 5 9.88 -23.45 -2.80
CA GLY A 5 9.27 -23.56 -4.14
C GLY A 5 7.86 -22.98 -4.26
N SER A 6 7.39 -22.17 -3.30
CA SER A 6 5.99 -21.70 -3.29
C SER A 6 5.81 -20.19 -3.38
N ILE A 7 6.84 -19.37 -3.17
CA ILE A 7 6.71 -17.90 -3.21
C ILE A 7 6.62 -17.36 -4.65
N GLN A 8 7.24 -18.02 -5.63
CA GLN A 8 7.19 -17.63 -7.05
C GLN A 8 5.77 -17.65 -7.66
N LYS A 9 4.79 -18.27 -7.00
CA LYS A 9 3.41 -18.35 -7.53
C LYS A 9 2.65 -17.01 -7.43
N TRP A 10 3.06 -16.11 -6.53
CA TRP A 10 2.28 -14.90 -6.22
C TRP A 10 3.00 -13.60 -6.55
N ILE A 11 4.19 -13.69 -7.14
CA ILE A 11 5.02 -12.55 -7.51
C ILE A 11 5.28 -12.65 -9.01
N THR A 12 5.06 -11.55 -9.71
CA THR A 12 5.37 -11.41 -11.13
C THR A 12 6.21 -10.16 -11.33
N TYR A 13 7.19 -10.23 -12.23
CA TYR A 13 8.05 -9.12 -12.60
C TYR A 13 7.69 -8.65 -13.99
N ARG A 14 7.67 -7.35 -14.22
CA ARG A 14 7.52 -6.76 -15.55
C ARG A 14 8.47 -5.61 -15.72
N LYS A 15 8.95 -5.40 -16.94
CA LYS A 15 9.76 -4.24 -17.26
C LYS A 15 8.87 -3.03 -17.49
N ASP A 16 9.23 -1.89 -16.91
CA ASP A 16 8.66 -0.61 -17.26
C ASP A 16 9.27 -0.05 -18.56
N ASP A 17 8.83 1.13 -18.97
CA ASP A 17 9.32 1.81 -20.17
C ASP A 17 10.82 2.19 -20.08
N SER A 18 11.38 2.24 -18.87
CA SER A 18 12.79 2.50 -18.58
C SER A 18 13.66 1.23 -18.62
N GLY A 19 13.03 0.04 -18.72
CA GLY A 19 13.69 -1.26 -18.66
C GLY A 19 13.94 -1.78 -17.23
N GLU A 20 13.42 -1.11 -16.21
CA GLU A 20 13.49 -1.51 -14.80
C GLU A 20 12.46 -2.60 -14.49
N GLU A 21 12.87 -3.64 -13.77
CA GLU A 21 11.97 -4.73 -13.37
C GLU A 21 11.12 -4.32 -12.15
N ILE A 22 9.85 -4.04 -12.39
CA ILE A 22 8.85 -3.78 -11.36
C ILE A 22 8.25 -5.11 -10.88
N CYS A 23 8.23 -5.25 -9.55
CA CYS A 23 7.64 -6.38 -8.84
C CYS A 23 6.17 -6.13 -8.52
N TYR A 24 5.32 -7.08 -8.93
CA TYR A 24 3.89 -7.10 -8.64
C TYR A 24 3.51 -8.36 -7.88
N VAL A 25 2.50 -8.22 -7.02
CA VAL A 25 2.06 -9.25 -6.08
C VAL A 25 0.58 -9.51 -6.31
N THR A 26 0.15 -10.78 -6.33
CA THR A 26 -1.27 -11.11 -6.43
C THR A 26 -2.01 -10.78 -5.13
N LEU A 27 -3.33 -10.68 -5.19
CA LEU A 27 -4.17 -10.51 -3.98
C LEU A 27 -3.89 -11.57 -2.91
N GLU A 28 -3.80 -12.85 -3.29
CA GLU A 28 -3.46 -13.94 -2.36
C GLU A 28 -2.02 -13.83 -1.85
N GLY A 29 -1.11 -13.33 -2.70
CA GLY A 29 0.25 -13.00 -2.32
C GLY A 29 0.30 -11.93 -1.24
N LEU A 30 -0.46 -10.85 -1.39
CA LEU A 30 -0.57 -9.79 -0.39
C LEU A 30 -1.04 -10.34 0.95
N ALA A 31 -2.15 -11.10 0.94
CA ALA A 31 -2.69 -11.71 2.16
C ALA A 31 -1.65 -12.58 2.88
N ARG A 32 -0.95 -13.43 2.11
CA ARG A 32 0.06 -14.32 2.66
C ARG A 32 1.28 -13.57 3.22
N LEU A 33 1.80 -12.60 2.46
CA LEU A 33 3.02 -11.87 2.81
C LEU A 33 2.80 -10.86 3.94
N ALA A 34 1.61 -10.25 4.00
CA ALA A 34 1.23 -9.34 5.09
C ALA A 34 0.65 -10.09 6.32
N HIS A 35 0.55 -11.42 6.26
CA HIS A 35 -0.01 -12.25 7.34
C HIS A 35 -1.45 -11.86 7.74
N VAL A 36 -2.26 -11.44 6.75
CA VAL A 36 -3.66 -11.06 6.95
C VAL A 36 -4.60 -11.99 6.16
N PRO A 37 -5.87 -12.14 6.57
CA PRO A 37 -6.85 -12.86 5.77
C PRO A 37 -7.06 -12.24 4.39
N VAL A 38 -7.31 -13.08 3.38
CA VAL A 38 -7.68 -12.66 2.01
C VAL A 38 -8.91 -11.75 2.01
N THR A 39 -9.86 -12.02 2.90
CA THR A 39 -11.06 -11.19 3.10
C THR A 39 -10.71 -9.79 3.58
N SER A 40 -9.68 -9.62 4.43
CA SER A 40 -9.22 -8.30 4.86
C SER A 40 -8.62 -7.50 3.70
N VAL A 41 -7.80 -8.14 2.86
CA VAL A 41 -7.23 -7.48 1.67
C VAL A 41 -8.32 -7.06 0.69
N ARG A 42 -9.33 -7.91 0.45
CA ARG A 42 -10.48 -7.55 -0.39
C ARG A 42 -11.25 -6.36 0.16
N ARG A 43 -11.51 -6.32 1.47
CA ARG A 43 -12.17 -5.17 2.10
C ARG A 43 -11.36 -3.88 1.94
N MET A 44 -10.04 -3.95 2.12
CA MET A 44 -9.17 -2.79 1.89
C MET A 44 -9.24 -2.31 0.42
N GLN A 45 -9.35 -3.23 -0.54
CA GLN A 45 -9.53 -2.88 -1.96
C GLN A 45 -10.90 -2.24 -2.22
N GLU A 46 -11.97 -2.83 -1.69
CA GLU A 46 -13.35 -2.34 -1.83
C GLU A 46 -13.52 -0.94 -1.22
N GLU A 47 -12.85 -0.69 -0.09
CA GLU A 47 -12.84 0.61 0.59
C GLU A 47 -11.80 1.58 -0.01
N GLY A 48 -11.10 1.20 -1.09
CA GLY A 48 -10.17 2.09 -1.82
C GLY A 48 -8.82 2.34 -1.14
N LEU A 49 -8.55 1.71 0.01
CA LEU A 49 -7.31 1.87 0.79
C LEU A 49 -6.08 1.31 0.07
N ILE A 50 -6.30 0.31 -0.80
CA ILE A 50 -5.32 -0.26 -1.71
C ILE A 50 -5.94 -0.37 -3.10
N ALA A 51 -5.12 -0.23 -4.15
CA ALA A 51 -5.58 -0.31 -5.53
C ALA A 51 -4.73 -1.28 -6.36
N PRO A 52 -5.36 -2.09 -7.23
CA PRO A 52 -4.62 -2.90 -8.19
C PRO A 52 -4.04 -2.03 -9.32
N ILE A 53 -3.22 -2.65 -10.17
CA ILE A 53 -2.79 -2.04 -11.44
C ILE A 53 -4.02 -1.87 -12.33
N ARG A 54 -4.15 -0.72 -12.98
CA ARG A 54 -5.22 -0.49 -13.96
C ARG A 54 -5.23 -1.57 -15.04
N GLY A 55 -6.40 -2.15 -15.30
CA GLY A 55 -6.57 -3.25 -16.26
C GLY A 55 -6.27 -4.64 -15.71
N GLU A 56 -5.72 -4.74 -14.49
CA GLU A 56 -5.39 -6.02 -13.85
C GLU A 56 -5.79 -6.04 -12.37
N GLU A 57 -7.09 -6.26 -12.14
CA GLU A 57 -7.77 -6.23 -10.83
C GLU A 57 -7.18 -7.13 -9.73
N ARG A 58 -6.22 -8.01 -10.07
CA ARG A 58 -5.59 -8.96 -9.14
C ARG A 58 -4.11 -8.72 -8.89
N LEU A 59 -3.46 -7.81 -9.63
CA LEU A 59 -2.06 -7.50 -9.43
C LEU A 59 -1.91 -6.16 -8.74
N PHE A 60 -1.03 -6.13 -7.73
CA PHE A 60 -0.76 -4.97 -6.93
C PHE A 60 0.74 -4.67 -6.96
N PRO A 61 1.15 -3.40 -6.94
CA PRO A 61 2.55 -3.06 -6.71
C PRO A 61 3.05 -3.68 -5.40
N GLN A 62 4.32 -4.09 -5.34
CA GLN A 62 4.91 -4.61 -4.10
C GLN A 62 4.80 -3.61 -2.92
N GLU A 63 4.83 -2.30 -3.19
CA GLU A 63 4.61 -1.22 -2.21
C GLU A 63 3.30 -1.40 -1.42
N THR A 64 2.27 -2.02 -2.00
CA THR A 64 0.98 -2.28 -1.34
C THR A 64 1.15 -3.04 -0.02
N LEU A 65 2.19 -3.89 0.10
CA LEU A 65 2.51 -4.56 1.37
C LEU A 65 2.84 -3.58 2.49
N ARG A 66 3.58 -2.51 2.20
CA ARG A 66 3.91 -1.47 3.19
C ARG A 66 2.65 -0.70 3.59
N ARG A 67 1.76 -0.44 2.61
CA ARG A 67 0.47 0.21 2.89
C ARG A 67 -0.43 -0.65 3.77
N ILE A 68 -0.54 -1.96 3.50
CA ILE A 68 -1.28 -2.90 4.36
C ILE A 68 -0.70 -2.91 5.78
N ALA A 69 0.63 -2.97 5.93
CA ALA A 69 1.27 -2.93 7.23
C ALA A 69 0.96 -1.62 8.00
N LYS A 70 0.91 -0.48 7.30
CA LYS A 70 0.51 0.81 7.89
C LYS A 70 -0.95 0.78 8.36
N ILE A 71 -1.86 0.28 7.53
CA ILE A 71 -3.29 0.15 7.86
C ILE A 71 -3.49 -0.73 9.09
N GLU A 72 -2.90 -1.93 9.11
CA GLU A 72 -3.06 -2.86 10.24
C GLU A 72 -2.45 -2.30 11.54
N ARG A 73 -1.32 -1.59 11.46
CA ARG A 73 -0.74 -0.91 12.62
C ARG A 73 -1.67 0.15 13.18
N LEU A 74 -2.22 1.02 12.33
CA LEU A 74 -3.15 2.08 12.74
C LEU A 74 -4.43 1.49 13.33
N ARG A 75 -4.98 0.46 12.68
CA ARG A 75 -6.15 -0.27 13.16
C ARG A 75 -5.93 -0.86 14.54
N ALA A 76 -4.78 -1.51 14.77
CA ALA A 76 -4.44 -2.11 16.06
C ALA A 76 -4.22 -1.06 17.17
N GLN A 77 -3.61 0.08 16.83
CA GLN A 77 -3.31 1.14 17.79
C GLN A 77 -4.53 1.98 18.18
N LEU A 78 -5.40 2.27 17.22
CA LEU A 78 -6.53 3.20 17.39
C LEU A 78 -7.87 2.48 17.60
N GLN A 79 -7.91 1.15 17.41
CA GLN A 79 -9.12 0.33 17.53
C GLN A 79 -10.29 0.80 16.65
N ILE A 80 -9.97 1.35 15.48
CA ILE A 80 -10.93 1.87 14.49
C ILE A 80 -11.15 0.87 13.35
N ASP A 81 -12.24 1.04 12.62
CA ASP A 81 -12.51 0.28 11.40
C ASP A 81 -11.77 0.87 10.18
N LEU A 82 -11.90 0.19 9.03
CA LEU A 82 -11.23 0.59 7.79
C LEU A 82 -11.74 1.93 7.23
N GLY A 83 -13.02 2.27 7.44
CA GLY A 83 -13.55 3.59 7.07
C GLY A 83 -12.94 4.72 7.90
N GLY A 84 -12.76 4.51 9.21
CA GLY A 84 -12.00 5.42 10.06
C GLY A 84 -10.53 5.55 9.63
N ILE A 85 -9.92 4.45 9.17
CA ILE A 85 -8.55 4.47 8.63
C ILE A 85 -8.47 5.33 7.38
N ASP A 86 -9.44 5.24 6.46
CA ASP A 86 -9.47 6.04 5.23
C ASP A 86 -9.45 7.53 5.54
N ILE A 87 -10.32 7.96 6.46
CA ILE A 87 -10.36 9.36 6.92
C ILE A 87 -9.01 9.79 7.50
N ILE A 88 -8.41 8.98 8.37
CA ILE A 88 -7.12 9.32 8.99
C ILE A 88 -6.01 9.40 7.94
N LEU A 89 -5.97 8.49 6.98
CA LEU A 89 -4.97 8.53 5.92
C LEU A 89 -5.12 9.80 5.08
N GLY A 90 -6.34 10.20 4.72
CA GLY A 90 -6.59 11.45 4.02
C GLY A 90 -6.19 12.69 4.83
N LEU A 91 -6.47 12.70 6.14
CA LEU A 91 -6.03 13.77 7.03
C LEU A 91 -4.50 13.87 7.13
N MET A 92 -3.81 12.73 7.24
CA MET A 92 -2.35 12.68 7.26
C MET A 92 -1.76 13.20 5.94
N GLU A 93 -2.31 12.79 4.80
CA GLU A 93 -1.86 13.26 3.48
C GLU A 93 -2.04 14.78 3.36
N ARG A 94 -3.17 15.32 3.81
CA ARG A 94 -3.39 16.78 3.83
C ARG A 94 -2.44 17.51 4.77
N MET A 95 -2.13 16.93 5.93
CA MET A 95 -1.14 17.49 6.86
C MET A 95 0.26 17.54 6.22
N GLU A 96 0.67 16.46 5.54
CA GLU A 96 1.95 16.42 4.83
C GLU A 96 2.02 17.47 3.71
N GLU A 97 0.95 17.69 2.96
CA GLU A 97 0.86 18.76 1.97
C GLU A 97 1.06 20.15 2.60
N MET A 98 0.33 20.44 3.68
CA MET A 98 0.46 21.71 4.40
C MET A 98 1.87 21.91 4.95
N GLU A 99 2.51 20.87 5.50
CA GLU A 99 3.88 20.94 5.98
C GLU A 99 4.88 21.26 4.85
N ARG A 100 4.67 20.68 3.65
CA ARG A 100 5.50 20.97 2.47
C ARG A 100 5.32 22.41 2.00
N GLU A 101 4.09 22.92 1.96
CA GLU A 101 3.78 24.31 1.61
C GLU A 101 4.43 25.29 2.61
N ILE A 102 4.28 25.05 3.91
CA ILE A 102 4.91 25.86 4.95
C ILE A 102 6.43 25.85 4.80
N ALA A 103 7.03 24.69 4.53
CA ALA A 103 8.46 24.58 4.31
C ALA A 103 8.92 25.36 3.06
N ALA A 104 8.13 25.36 1.99
CA ALA A 104 8.41 26.15 0.79
C ALA A 104 8.36 27.66 1.09
N LEU A 105 7.27 28.14 1.70
CA LEU A 105 7.12 29.55 2.09
C LEU A 105 8.24 30.02 3.03
N ARG A 106 8.66 29.18 3.98
CA ARG A 106 9.80 29.48 4.87
C ARG A 106 11.13 29.57 4.14
N ARG A 107 11.34 28.81 3.06
CA ARG A 107 12.54 28.91 2.22
C ARG A 107 12.52 30.19 1.40
N GLU A 108 11.37 30.61 0.90
CA GLU A 108 11.19 31.85 0.15
C GLU A 108 11.42 33.08 1.04
N ALA A 109 10.85 33.11 2.25
CA ALA A 109 11.04 34.22 3.19
C ALA A 109 12.48 34.35 3.74
N ARG A 110 13.34 33.36 3.51
CA ARG A 110 14.77 33.37 3.87
C ARG A 110 15.68 33.75 2.70
N ARG A 111 15.13 33.94 1.50
CA ARG A 111 15.83 34.51 0.34
C ARG A 111 15.69 36.02 0.34
#